data_AF-A0A2E2WV72-F1
#
_entry.id   AF-A0A2E2WV72-F1
#
_cell.length_a   1.000
_cell.length_b   1.000
_cell.length_c   1.000
_cell.angle_alpha   90.00
_cell.angle_beta   90.00
_cell.angle_gamma   90.00
#
_symmetry.space_group_name_H-M   'P 1'
#
loop_
_entity.id
_entity.type
_entity.pdbx_description
1 polymer ?
#
loop_
_entity_poly.entity_id
_entity_poly.type
_entity_poly.pdbx_seq_one_letter_code
_entity_poly.pdbx_strand_id
1 'polypeptide(L)'
;MKITIPIFKSFYEINCKKEEAQNIEIISKKINKDITKLSKNTNISDEKTLLLLYCIELYNKINHNNNNISQKDIDQINNNINNLTQQINLITDKIIEQI
;
A
#
# COMPACT_ATOMS: atom_id res chain seq x y z
N MET A 1 15.57 14.14 11.39
CA MET A 1 16.64 13.13 11.48
C MET A 1 17.03 12.70 10.08
N LYS A 2 18.18 12.06 9.92
CA LYS A 2 18.65 11.49 8.65
C LYS A 2 18.65 9.97 8.75
N ILE A 3 18.15 9.29 7.74
CA ILE A 3 18.24 7.84 7.60
C ILE A 3 18.85 7.49 6.25
N THR A 4 19.68 6.44 6.24
CA THR A 4 20.29 5.91 5.02
C THR A 4 19.56 4.66 4.60
N ILE A 5 19.06 4.63 3.36
CA ILE A 5 18.32 3.49 2.81
C ILE A 5 19.00 2.92 1.58
N PRO A 6 19.09 1.59 1.43
CA PRO A 6 19.57 0.96 0.22
C PRO A 6 18.46 0.93 -0.84
N ILE A 7 18.76 1.41 -2.04
CA ILE A 7 17.93 1.21 -3.23
C ILE A 7 18.83 0.71 -4.35
N PHE A 8 18.56 -0.51 -4.82
CA PHE A 8 19.34 -1.23 -5.81
C PHE A 8 20.82 -1.34 -5.44
N LYS A 9 21.71 -0.66 -6.17
CA LYS A 9 23.17 -0.68 -5.96
C LYS A 9 23.66 0.54 -5.17
N SER A 10 22.77 1.47 -4.82
CA SER A 10 23.11 2.74 -4.21
C SER A 10 22.49 2.92 -2.82
N PHE A 11 23.04 3.87 -2.07
CA PHE A 11 22.54 4.28 -0.76
C PHE A 11 22.05 5.73 -0.84
N TYR A 12 20.86 5.98 -0.32
CA TYR A 12 20.21 7.29 -0.35
C TYR A 12 20.01 7.80 1.07
N GLU A 13 20.32 9.08 1.29
CA GLU A 13 20.10 9.75 2.57
C GLU A 13 18.80 10.54 2.52
N ILE A 14 17.87 10.23 3.44
CA ILE A 14 16.56 10.88 3.52
C ILE A 14 16.44 11.61 4.84
N ASN A 15 16.06 12.89 4.75
CA ASN A 15 15.62 13.66 5.90
C ASN A 15 14.16 13.33 6.23
N CYS A 16 13.88 12.92 7.46
CA CYS A 16 12.53 12.59 7.91
C CYS A 16 12.29 12.93 9.39
N LYS A 17 11.04 12.89 9.83
CA LYS A 17 10.68 12.90 11.25
C LYS A 17 10.95 11.53 11.88
N LYS A 18 11.04 11.48 13.21
CA LYS A 18 11.31 10.23 13.95
C LYS A 18 10.21 9.19 13.74
N GLU A 19 8.96 9.64 13.72
CA GLU A 19 7.77 8.80 13.55
C GLU A 19 7.68 8.16 12.15
N GLU A 20 8.29 8.79 11.14
CA GLU A 20 8.25 8.35 9.75
C GLU A 20 9.36 7.33 9.42
N ALA A 21 10.42 7.27 10.23
CA ALA A 21 11.63 6.53 9.92
C ALA A 21 11.36 5.05 9.63
N GLN A 22 10.52 4.40 10.46
CA GLN A 22 10.17 3.00 10.28
C GLN A 22 9.37 2.77 8.99
N ASN A 23 8.42 3.66 8.68
CA ASN A 23 7.63 3.57 7.45
C ASN A 23 8.50 3.75 6.21
N ILE A 24 9.43 4.70 6.23
CA ILE A 24 10.37 4.92 5.12
C ILE A 24 11.28 3.70 4.92
N GLU A 25 11.73 3.05 6.00
CA GLU A 25 12.53 1.83 5.91
C GLU A 25 11.73 0.64 5.32
N ILE A 26 10.45 0.51 5.67
CA ILE A 26 9.56 -0.50 5.09
C ILE A 26 9.37 -0.23 3.59
N ILE A 27 9.10 1.03 3.23
CA ILE A 27 8.91 1.45 1.84
C ILE A 27 10.19 1.22 1.03
N SER A 28 11.36 1.57 1.55
CA SER A 28 12.62 1.40 0.85
C SER A 28 12.93 -0.07 0.55
N LYS A 29 12.67 -0.98 1.50
CA LYS A 29 12.79 -2.43 1.29
C LYS A 29 11.89 -2.91 0.14
N LYS A 30 10.66 -2.41 0.07
CA LYS A 30 9.72 -2.73 -1.01
C LYS A 30 10.22 -2.21 -2.36
N ILE A 31 10.60 -0.93 -2.43
CA ILE A 31 11.15 -0.31 -3.64
C ILE A 31 12.38 -1.09 -4.14
N ASN A 32 13.31 -1.43 -3.24
CA ASN A 32 14.51 -2.16 -3.60
C ASN A 32 14.20 -3.55 -4.18
N LYS A 33 13.24 -4.27 -3.58
CA LYS A 33 12.78 -5.57 -4.08
C LYS A 33 12.16 -5.44 -5.47
N ASP A 34 11.30 -4.44 -5.67
CA ASP A 34 10.61 -4.21 -6.95
C ASP A 34 11.60 -3.86 -8.06
N ILE A 35 12.55 -2.95 -7.80
CA ILE A 35 13.59 -2.56 -8.75
C ILE A 35 14.51 -3.75 -9.08
N THR A 36 14.88 -4.56 -8.09
CA THR A 36 15.69 -5.76 -8.31
C THR A 36 14.97 -6.75 -9.21
N LYS A 37 13.65 -6.92 -9.02
CA LYS A 37 12.82 -7.76 -9.89
C LYS A 37 12.70 -7.17 -11.29
N LEU A 38 12.51 -5.86 -11.41
CA LEU A 38 12.44 -5.15 -12.69
C LEU A 38 13.73 -5.32 -13.49
N SER A 39 14.89 -5.18 -12.85
CA SER A 39 16.20 -5.41 -13.45
C SER A 39 16.34 -6.82 -14.01
N LYS A 40 15.93 -7.84 -13.24
CA LYS A 40 15.96 -9.24 -13.70
C LYS A 40 15.02 -9.50 -14.88
N ASN A 41 13.83 -8.91 -14.87
CA ASN A 41 12.82 -9.13 -15.89
C ASN A 41 13.12 -8.42 -17.22
N THR A 42 13.77 -7.25 -17.14
CA THR A 42 14.04 -6.40 -18.31
C THR A 42 15.48 -6.54 -18.82
N ASN A 43 16.35 -7.20 -18.06
CA ASN A 43 17.80 -7.25 -18.28
C ASN A 43 18.45 -5.85 -18.32
N ILE A 44 17.79 -4.84 -17.75
CA ILE A 44 18.33 -3.48 -17.61
C ILE A 44 19.19 -3.43 -16.34
N SER A 45 20.41 -2.92 -16.47
CA SER A 45 21.36 -2.79 -15.36
C SER A 45 21.61 -1.34 -14.93
N ASP A 46 21.17 -0.37 -15.74
CA ASP A 46 21.26 1.06 -15.44
C ASP A 46 20.23 1.46 -14.37
N GLU A 47 20.73 1.90 -13.22
CA GLU A 47 19.91 2.19 -12.05
C GLU A 47 18.94 3.36 -12.31
N LYS A 48 19.38 4.40 -13.02
CA LYS A 48 18.55 5.58 -13.31
C LYS A 48 17.35 5.21 -14.18
N THR A 49 17.58 4.41 -15.22
CA THR A 49 16.53 3.89 -16.09
C THR A 49 15.55 3.02 -15.31
N LEU A 50 16.04 2.12 -14.45
CA LEU A 50 15.19 1.29 -13.61
C LEU A 50 14.33 2.11 -12.64
N LEU A 51 14.90 3.13 -12.00
CA LEU A 51 14.17 4.04 -11.12
C LEU A 51 13.09 4.81 -11.87
N LEU A 52 13.40 5.32 -13.07
CA LEU A 52 12.43 6.01 -13.91
C LEU A 52 11.27 5.10 -14.31
N LEU A 53 11.55 3.89 -14.78
CA LEU A 53 10.54 2.90 -15.13
C LEU A 53 9.66 2.53 -13.93
N TYR A 54 10.26 2.36 -12.76
CA TYR A 54 9.54 2.08 -11.52
C TYR A 54 8.61 3.24 -11.12
N CYS A 55 9.07 4.50 -11.25
CA CYS A 55 8.24 5.68 -11.01
C CYS A 55 7.06 5.75 -11.99
N ILE A 56 7.27 5.45 -13.28
CA ILE A 56 6.20 5.40 -14.29
C ILE A 56 5.18 4.31 -13.93
N GLU A 57 5.64 3.12 -13.54
CA GLU A 57 4.77 2.02 -13.13
C GLU A 57 3.93 2.39 -11.88
N LEU A 58 4.56 3.02 -10.87
CA LEU A 58 3.86 3.51 -9.69
C LEU A 58 2.82 4.58 -10.04
N TYR A 59 3.16 5.53 -10.90
CA TYR A 59 2.24 6.56 -11.36
C TYR A 59 1.02 5.93 -12.04
N ASN A 60 1.24 4.97 -12.94
CA ASN A 60 0.17 4.25 -13.61
C ASN A 60 -0.70 3.47 -12.61
N LYS A 61 -0.09 2.81 -11.61
CA LYS A 61 -0.82 2.10 -10.55
C LYS A 61 -1.67 3.04 -9.70
N ILE A 62 -1.16 4.22 -9.34
CA ILE A 62 -1.90 5.22 -8.57
C ILE A 62 -3.07 5.75 -9.39
N ASN A 63 -2.85 6.08 -10.67
CA ASN A 63 -3.92 6.56 -11.56
C ASN A 63 -4.97 5.48 -11.86
N HIS A 64 -4.57 4.22 -12.03
CA HIS A 64 -5.51 3.12 -12.18
C HIS A 64 -6.27 2.84 -10.87
N ASN A 65 -5.62 2.92 -9.71
CA ASN A 65 -6.29 2.70 -8.43
C ASN A 65 -7.25 3.84 -8.05
N ASN A 66 -6.95 5.08 -8.40
CA ASN A 66 -7.90 6.20 -8.25
C ASN A 66 -9.15 6.01 -9.13
N ASN A 67 -9.07 5.19 -10.18
CA ASN A 67 -10.21 4.82 -11.03
C ASN A 67 -10.88 3.49 -10.62
N ASN A 68 -10.35 2.78 -9.60
CA ASN A 68 -10.77 1.42 -9.24
C ASN A 68 -11.37 1.27 -7.84
N ILE A 69 -11.55 2.35 -7.06
CA ILE A 69 -12.58 2.32 -6.02
C ILE A 69 -13.89 2.53 -6.78
N SER A 70 -14.44 1.45 -7.32
CA SER A 70 -15.75 1.51 -7.94
C SER A 70 -16.76 1.85 -6.85
N GLN A 71 -17.76 2.67 -7.19
CA GLN A 71 -18.95 2.83 -6.36
C GLN A 71 -19.50 1.46 -5.92
N LYS A 72 -19.33 0.43 -6.75
CA LYS A 72 -19.68 -0.96 -6.47
C LYS A 72 -18.95 -1.56 -5.26
N ASP A 73 -17.67 -1.25 -5.06
CA ASP A 73 -16.90 -1.76 -3.92
C ASP A 73 -17.34 -1.07 -2.62
N ILE A 74 -17.63 0.23 -2.71
CA ILE A 74 -18.22 1.01 -1.61
C ILE A 74 -19.60 0.47 -1.24
N ASP A 75 -20.46 0.24 -2.24
CA ASP A 75 -21.82 -0.28 -2.05
C ASP A 75 -21.80 -1.70 -1.45
N GLN A 76 -20.85 -2.54 -1.87
CA GLN A 76 -20.69 -3.88 -1.31
C GLN A 76 -20.23 -3.84 0.16
N ILE A 77 -19.32 -2.94 0.51
CA ILE A 77 -18.89 -2.75 1.90
C ILE A 77 -20.06 -2.22 2.75
N ASN A 78 -20.83 -1.26 2.25
CA ASN A 78 -22.00 -0.72 2.96
C ASN A 78 -23.07 -1.79 3.20
N ASN A 79 -23.33 -2.66 2.22
CA ASN A 79 -24.26 -3.78 2.41
C ASN A 79 -23.76 -4.78 3.47
N ASN A 80 -22.46 -5.05 3.50
CA ASN A 80 -21.87 -5.92 4.53
C ASN A 80 -21.97 -5.30 5.92
N ILE A 81 -21.73 -3.99 6.06
CA ILE A 81 -21.90 -3.26 7.32
C ILE A 81 -23.36 -3.34 7.79
N ASN A 82 -24.33 -3.06 6.90
CA ASN A 82 -25.75 -3.12 7.24
C ASN A 82 -26.18 -4.52 7.69
N ASN A 83 -25.72 -5.57 7.02
CA ASN A 83 -26.00 -6.96 7.41
C ASN A 83 -25.41 -7.30 8.79
N LEU A 84 -24.17 -6.87 9.07
CA LEU A 84 -23.55 -7.08 10.38
C LEU A 84 -24.30 -6.32 11.48
N THR A 85 -24.73 -5.08 11.22
CA THR A 85 -25.54 -4.30 12.16
C THR A 85 -26.87 -4.99 12.45
N GLN A 86 -27.55 -5.54 11.44
CA GLN A 86 -28.78 -6.31 11.64
C GLN A 86 -28.55 -7.56 12.48
N GLN A 87 -27.46 -8.29 12.22
CA GLN A 87 -27.11 -9.47 13.02
C GLN A 87 -26.81 -9.11 14.47
N ILE A 88 -26.10 -8.01 14.71
CA ILE A 88 -25.83 -7.51 16.06
C ILE A 88 -27.14 -7.17 16.77
N ASN A 89 -28.05 -6.43 16.13
CA ASN A 89 -29.34 -6.10 16.73
C ASN A 89 -30.15 -7.35 17.09
N LEU A 90 -30.20 -8.35 16.21
CA LEU A 90 -30.88 -9.62 16.48
C LEU A 90 -30.27 -10.39 17.66
N ILE A 91 -28.95 -10.29 17.85
CA ILE A 91 -28.27 -10.90 19.01
C ILE A 91 -28.60 -10.10 20.27
N THR A 92 -28.58 -8.77 20.20
CA THR A 92 -28.91 -7.88 21.32
C THR A 92 -30.35 -8.09 21.78
N ASP A 93 -31.31 -8.15 20.86
CA ASP A 93 -32.72 -8.41 21.17
C ASP A 93 -32.91 -9.76 21.86
N LYS A 94 -32.22 -10.81 21.40
CA LYS A 94 -32.23 -12.13 22.04
C LYS A 94 -31.61 -12.15 23.44
N ILE A 95 -30.62 -11.32 23.71
CA ILE A 95 -30.02 -11.21 25.05
C ILE A 95 -30.99 -10.51 26.00
N ILE A 96 -31.71 -9.50 25.53
CA ILE A 96 -32.70 -8.75 26.33
C ILE A 96 -33.91 -9.64 26.67
N GLU A 97 -34.36 -10.50 25.76
CA GLU A 97 -35.47 -11.44 26.00
C GLU A 97 -35.16 -12.56 27.01
N GLN A 98 -33.88 -12.79 27.33
CA GLN A 98 -33.44 -13.85 28.25
C GLN A 98 -33.14 -13.34 29.68
N ILE A 99 -33.31 -12.04 29.95
CA ILE A 99 -33.17 -11.38 31.26
C ILE A 99 -34.55 -11.07 31.82
#